data_AF-A0A820Q6U9-F1
#
_entry.id   AF-A0A820Q6U9-F1
#
_cell.length_a   1.000
_cell.length_b   1.000
_cell.length_c   1.000
_cell.angle_alpha   90.00
_cell.angle_beta   90.00
_cell.angle_gamma   90.00
#
_symmetry.space_group_name_H-M   'P 1'
#
loop_
_entity.id
_entity.type
_entity.pdbx_description
1 polymer ?
#
loop_
_entity_poly.entity_id
_entity_poly.type
_entity_poly.pdbx_seq_one_letter_code
_entity_poly.pdbx_strand_id
1 'polypeptide(L)'
;AEQQIVSLLVQNMDRLDENVKEEADGIHNSLAIVENMTEFRPSLCVDACKQGLLACLLKRLKIKSPFNSIRLYCSELMSILLQNHDENRQMLGELEGIDIRLQQLA
;
A
#
# COMPACT_ATOMS: atom_id res chain seq x y z
N ALA A 1 -4.20 19.62 9.52
CA ALA A 1 -3.93 19.71 8.07
C ALA A 1 -2.76 18.81 7.64
N GLU A 2 -1.68 18.70 8.43
CA GLU A 2 -0.50 17.88 8.08
C GLU A 2 -0.71 16.35 8.01
N GLN A 3 -1.82 15.83 8.54
CA GLN A 3 -2.02 14.38 8.72
C GLN A 3 -2.72 13.67 7.56
N GLN A 4 -3.13 14.34 6.48
CA GLN A 4 -3.93 13.73 5.40
C GLN A 4 -3.17 13.46 4.09
N ILE A 5 -1.85 13.64 4.08
CA ILE A 5 -1.03 13.45 2.87
C ILE A 5 -1.19 12.03 2.32
N VAL A 6 -1.20 11.01 3.19
CA VAL A 6 -1.37 9.61 2.76
C VAL A 6 -2.74 9.40 2.12
N SER A 7 -3.81 9.93 2.71
CA SER A 7 -5.15 9.80 2.15
C SER A 7 -5.27 10.41 0.74
N LEU A 8 -4.62 11.56 0.50
CA LEU A 8 -4.61 12.21 -0.82
C LEU A 8 -3.79 11.42 -1.84
N LEU A 9 -2.62 10.90 -1.43
CA LEU A 9 -1.80 10.03 -2.28
C LEU A 9 -2.56 8.74 -2.64
N VAL A 10 -3.26 8.13 -1.69
CA VAL A 10 -4.09 6.93 -1.93
C VAL A 10 -5.20 7.24 -2.95
N GLN A 11 -5.93 8.34 -2.77
CA GLN A 11 -6.96 8.76 -3.72
C GLN A 11 -6.40 9.06 -5.11
N ASN A 12 -5.19 9.63 -5.19
CA ASN A 12 -4.53 9.88 -6.46
C ASN A 12 -4.13 8.56 -7.13
N MET A 13 -3.47 7.66 -6.41
CA MET A 13 -3.06 6.35 -6.92
C MET A 13 -4.24 5.55 -7.46
N ASP A 14 -5.39 5.54 -6.77
CA ASP A 14 -6.58 4.78 -7.20
C ASP A 14 -7.13 5.19 -8.58
N ARG A 15 -6.76 6.37 -9.09
CA ARG A 15 -7.16 6.87 -10.40
C ARG A 15 -6.17 6.53 -11.53
N LEU A 16 -4.99 6.02 -11.19
CA LEU A 16 -3.89 5.75 -12.11
C LEU A 16 -3.94 4.32 -12.65
N ASP A 17 -3.71 4.19 -13.96
CA ASP A 17 -3.61 2.94 -14.71
C ASP A 17 -2.16 2.46 -14.79
N GLU A 18 -1.89 1.29 -14.22
CA GLU A 18 -0.56 0.66 -14.24
C GLU A 18 -0.08 0.27 -15.65
N ASN A 19 -0.98 0.21 -16.64
CA ASN A 19 -0.62 -0.10 -18.04
C ASN A 19 -0.08 1.12 -18.79
N VAL A 20 -0.29 2.33 -18.27
CA VAL A 20 0.25 3.57 -18.83
C VAL A 20 1.55 3.88 -18.10
N LYS A 21 2.68 3.86 -18.83
CA LYS A 21 4.02 4.00 -18.24
C LYS A 21 4.15 5.22 -17.32
N GLU A 22 3.66 6.38 -17.75
CA GLU A 22 3.73 7.64 -17.00
C GLU A 22 2.92 7.58 -15.70
N GLU A 23 1.77 6.89 -15.71
CA GLU A 23 0.93 6.71 -14.53
C GLU A 23 1.49 5.64 -13.59
N ALA A 24 2.09 4.58 -14.14
CA ALA A 24 2.83 3.57 -13.39
C ALA A 24 4.02 4.20 -12.63
N ASP A 25 4.77 5.08 -13.27
CA ASP A 25 5.83 5.86 -12.64
C ASP A 25 5.26 6.77 -11.53
N GLY A 26 4.07 7.35 -11.73
CA GLY A 26 3.33 8.11 -10.73
C GLY A 26 2.95 7.29 -9.48
N ILE A 27 2.48 6.06 -9.67
CA ILE A 27 2.19 5.12 -8.57
C ILE A 27 3.48 4.80 -7.82
N HIS A 28 4.57 4.48 -8.54
CA HIS A 28 5.85 4.16 -7.93
C HIS A 28 6.39 5.31 -7.07
N ASN A 29 6.32 6.55 -7.58
CA ASN A 29 6.72 7.74 -6.83
C ASN A 29 5.85 7.97 -5.59
N SER A 30 4.55 7.70 -5.68
CA SER A 30 3.64 7.81 -4.54
C SER A 30 3.97 6.81 -3.43
N LEU A 31 4.29 5.56 -3.81
CA LEU A 31 4.75 4.53 -2.87
C LEU A 31 6.07 4.95 -2.19
N ALA A 32 7.02 5.49 -2.96
CA ALA A 32 8.29 5.98 -2.42
C ALA A 32 8.12 7.14 -1.44
N ILE A 33 7.20 8.08 -1.68
CA ILE A 33 6.91 9.15 -0.72
C ILE A 33 6.39 8.56 0.60
N VAL A 34 5.47 7.59 0.52
CA VAL A 34 4.91 6.92 1.69
C VAL A 34 5.97 6.15 2.46
N GLU A 35 6.80 5.37 1.76
CA GLU A 35 7.92 4.64 2.36
C GLU A 35 8.85 5.57 3.15
N ASN A 36 9.34 6.63 2.51
CA ASN A 36 10.21 7.63 3.14
C ASN A 36 9.57 8.26 4.39
N MET A 37 8.26 8.54 4.35
CA MET A 37 7.54 9.07 5.51
C MET A 37 7.46 8.05 6.66
N THR A 38 7.18 6.79 6.35
CA THR A 38 7.10 5.71 7.35
C THR A 38 8.46 5.35 7.94
N GLU A 39 9.53 5.43 7.16
CA GLU A 39 10.90 5.22 7.63
C GLU A 39 11.35 6.38 8.54
N PHE A 40 11.07 7.62 8.14
CA PHE A 40 11.42 8.80 8.94
C PHE A 40 10.60 8.92 10.23
N ARG A 41 9.31 8.53 10.19
CA ARG A 41 8.40 8.54 11.35
C ARG A 41 7.55 7.27 11.41
N PRO A 42 8.03 6.22 12.09
CA PRO A 42 7.30 4.96 12.23
C PRO A 42 5.92 5.10 12.89
N SER A 43 5.71 6.12 13.72
CA SER A 43 4.39 6.41 14.31
C SER A 43 3.31 6.72 13.27
N LEU A 44 3.68 7.10 12.04
CA LEU A 44 2.74 7.34 10.94
C LEU A 44 2.26 6.05 10.27
N CYS A 45 2.90 4.90 10.50
CA CYS A 45 2.52 3.64 9.84
C CYS A 45 1.06 3.27 10.11
N VAL A 46 0.62 3.40 11.37
CA VAL A 46 -0.74 3.07 11.78
C VAL A 46 -1.75 4.05 11.18
N ASP A 47 -1.44 5.35 11.23
CA ASP A 47 -2.30 6.39 10.66
C ASP A 47 -2.40 6.27 9.13
N ALA A 48 -1.31 5.90 8.46
CA ALA A 48 -1.27 5.65 7.03
C ALA A 48 -2.20 4.49 6.63
N CYS A 49 -2.17 3.39 7.39
CA CYS A 49 -3.09 2.27 7.18
C CYS A 49 -4.55 2.70 7.40
N LYS A 50 -4.85 3.43 8.47
CA LYS A 50 -6.19 3.99 8.75
C LYS A 50 -6.68 4.94 7.66
N GLN A 51 -5.77 5.60 6.93
CA GLN A 51 -6.09 6.46 5.80
C GLN A 51 -6.33 5.72 4.47
N GLY A 52 -6.38 4.38 4.50
CA GLY A 52 -6.74 3.56 3.34
C GLY A 52 -5.55 3.05 2.52
N LEU A 53 -4.31 3.29 2.96
CA LEU A 53 -3.12 2.78 2.28
C LEU A 53 -3.14 1.24 2.21
N LEU A 54 -3.44 0.57 3.33
CA LEU A 54 -3.44 -0.89 3.40
C LEU A 54 -4.47 -1.50 2.43
N ALA A 55 -5.67 -0.92 2.38
CA ALA A 55 -6.72 -1.33 1.45
C ALA A 55 -6.32 -1.11 -0.02
N CYS A 56 -5.64 0.01 -0.32
CA CYS A 56 -5.13 0.32 -1.65
C CYS A 56 -4.09 -0.71 -2.10
N LEU A 57 -3.13 -1.07 -1.24
CA LEU A 57 -2.11 -2.08 -1.53
C LEU A 57 -2.74 -3.45 -1.78
N LEU A 58 -3.67 -3.90 -0.92
CA LEU A 58 -4.37 -5.17 -1.09
C LEU A 58 -5.16 -5.24 -2.40
N LYS A 59 -5.85 -4.16 -2.77
CA LYS A 59 -6.59 -4.06 -4.03
C LYS A 59 -5.67 -4.29 -5.23
N ARG A 60 -4.48 -3.67 -5.26
CA ARG A 60 -3.50 -3.86 -6.34
C ARG A 60 -2.94 -5.28 -6.39
N LEU A 61 -2.66 -5.87 -5.23
CA LEU A 61 -2.19 -7.26 -5.15
C LEU A 61 -3.24 -8.26 -5.66
N LYS A 62 -4.53 -7.98 -5.45
CA LYS A 62 -5.66 -8.84 -5.87
C LYS A 62 -5.92 -8.81 -7.38
N ILE A 63 -5.47 -7.77 -8.11
CA ILE A 63 -5.64 -7.70 -9.57
C ILE A 63 -4.87 -8.87 -10.20
N LYS A 64 -5.59 -9.68 -11.00
CA LYS A 64 -5.00 -10.76 -11.79
C LYS A 64 -4.26 -10.17 -12.99
N SER A 65 -3.07 -9.65 -12.75
CA SER A 65 -2.15 -9.17 -13.78
C SER A 65 -0.82 -9.93 -13.71
N PRO A 66 -0.03 -9.93 -14.80
CA PRO A 66 1.35 -10.40 -14.75
C PRO A 66 2.11 -9.72 -13.61
N PHE A 67 3.07 -10.43 -13.03
CA PHE A 67 3.95 -9.84 -12.03
C PHE A 67 4.67 -8.61 -12.61
N ASN A 68 4.67 -7.50 -11.86
CA ASN A 68 5.30 -6.25 -12.22
C ASN A 68 6.02 -5.63 -11.00
N SER A 69 6.81 -4.59 -11.23
CA SER A 69 7.56 -3.90 -10.17
C SER A 69 6.66 -3.26 -9.12
N ILE A 70 5.50 -2.73 -9.50
CA ILE A 70 4.54 -2.11 -8.57
C ILE A 70 4.02 -3.14 -7.57
N ARG A 71 3.68 -4.36 -8.01
CA ARG A 71 3.21 -5.44 -7.14
C ARG A 71 4.29 -5.89 -6.16
N LEU A 72 5.55 -5.95 -6.60
CA LEU A 72 6.68 -6.20 -5.70
C LEU A 72 6.76 -5.12 -4.63
N TYR A 73 6.75 -3.85 -5.05
CA TYR A 73 6.86 -2.72 -4.14
C TYR A 73 5.70 -2.63 -3.16
N CYS A 74 4.47 -2.91 -3.60
CA CYS A 74 3.31 -3.01 -2.71
C CYS A 74 3.51 -4.11 -1.64
N SER A 75 4.12 -5.23 -2.00
CA SER A 75 4.39 -6.34 -1.07
C SER A 75 5.45 -5.98 -0.03
N GLU A 76 6.50 -5.26 -0.45
CA GLU A 76 7.56 -4.76 0.43
C GLU A 76 7.03 -3.70 1.39
N LEU A 77 6.33 -2.68 0.86
CA LEU A 77 5.74 -1.62 1.68
C LEU A 77 4.72 -2.17 2.68
N MET A 78 3.90 -3.15 2.27
CA MET A 78 2.98 -3.81 3.19
C MET A 78 3.74 -4.56 4.31
N SER A 79 4.90 -5.15 4.01
CA SER A 79 5.73 -5.80 5.02
C SER A 79 6.25 -4.78 6.05
N ILE A 80 6.65 -3.59 5.61
CA ILE A 80 7.07 -2.47 6.49
C ILE A 80 5.90 -2.04 7.39
N LEU A 81 4.71 -1.82 6.82
CA LEU A 81 3.53 -1.37 7.57
C LEU A 81 3.09 -2.37 8.65
N LEU A 82 3.27 -3.67 8.42
CA LEU A 82 2.88 -4.74 9.35
C LEU A 82 3.96 -5.09 10.37
N GLN A 83 5.20 -4.65 10.14
CA GLN A 83 6.32 -4.93 11.02
C GLN A 83 6.16 -4.15 12.31
N ASN A 84 6.11 -4.86 13.45
CA ASN A 84 5.98 -4.29 14.79
C ASN A 84 4.72 -3.44 15.07
N HIS A 85 3.68 -3.55 14.24
CA HIS A 85 2.41 -2.84 14.41
C HIS A 85 1.23 -3.82 14.47
N ASP A 86 0.83 -4.22 15.68
CA ASP A 86 -0.29 -5.16 15.87
C ASP A 86 -1.63 -4.59 15.39
N GLU A 87 -1.84 -3.27 15.52
CA GLU A 87 -3.02 -2.58 14.96
C GLU A 87 -3.15 -2.79 13.44
N ASN A 88 -2.03 -2.71 12.71
CA ASN A 88 -2.04 -2.91 11.26
C ASN A 88 -2.27 -4.37 10.89
N ARG A 89 -1.81 -5.32 11.72
CA ARG A 89 -2.09 -6.76 11.54
C ARG A 89 -3.56 -7.08 11.78
N GLN A 90 -4.17 -6.46 12.78
CA GLN A 90 -5.61 -6.59 13.01
C GLN A 90 -6.41 -6.02 11.83
N MET A 91 -6.04 -4.82 11.36
CA MET A 91 -6.68 -4.20 10.20
C MET A 91 -6.53 -5.05 8.92
N LEU A 92 -5.37 -5.70 8.73
CA LEU A 92 -5.18 -6.65 7.62
C LEU A 92 -6.19 -7.80 7.69
N GLY A 93 -6.46 -8.33 8.89
CA GLY A 93 -7.47 -9.38 9.10
C GLY A 93 -8.89 -8.91 8.78
N GLU A 94 -9.24 -7.70 9.21
CA GLU A 94 -10.55 -7.07 8.94
C GLU A 94 -10.79 -6.81 7.44
N LEU A 95 -9.72 -6.64 6.65
CA LEU A 95 -9.77 -6.41 5.21
C LEU A 95 -9.68 -7.70 4.37
N GLU A 96 -9.87 -8.88 4.97
CA GLU A 96 -9.68 -10.19 4.31
C GLU A 96 -8.27 -10.34 3.69
N GLY A 97 -7.28 -9.59 4.20
CA GLY A 97 -5.94 -9.51 3.62
C GLY A 97 -5.15 -10.81 3.74
N ILE A 98 -5.53 -11.70 4.67
CA ILE A 98 -4.92 -13.02 4.84
C ILE A 98 -5.24 -13.91 3.63
N ASP A 99 -6.51 -13.98 3.24
CA ASP A 99 -6.93 -14.79 2.08
C ASP A 99 -6.32 -14.25 0.79
N ILE A 100 -6.25 -12.92 0.65
CA ILE A 100 -5.60 -12.27 -0.50
C ILE A 100 -4.13 -12.67 -0.57
N ARG A 101 -3.38 -12.66 0.54
CA ARG A 101 -1.97 -13.08 0.54
C ARG A 101 -1.80 -14.57 0.24
N LEU A 102 -2.65 -15.42 0.79
CA LEU A 102 -2.60 -16.86 0.52
C LEU A 102 -2.86 -17.17 -0.96
N GLN A 103 -3.80 -16.46 -1.60
CA GLN A 103 -4.05 -16.57 -3.03
C GLN A 103 -2.89 -16.13 -3.91
N GLN A 104 -2.01 -15.24 -3.44
CA GLN A 104 -0.82 -14.82 -4.20
C GLN A 104 0.36 -15.79 -4.09
N LEU A 105 0.34 -16.69 -3.11
CA LEU A 105 1.39 -17.71 -2.90
C LEU A 105 1.05 -19.06 -3.54
N ALA A 106 -0.21 -19.27 -3.92
CA ALA A 106 -0.73 -20.48 -4.57
C ALA A 106 -0.58 -20.40 -6.09
#